data_AF-A0A3R9J040-F1
#
_entry.id   AF-A0A3R9J040-F1
#
_cell.length_a   1.000
_cell.length_b   1.000
_cell.length_c   1.000
_cell.angle_alpha   90.00
_cell.angle_beta   90.00
_cell.angle_gamma   90.00
#
_symmetry.space_group_name_H-M   'P 1'
#
loop_
_entity.id
_entity.type
_entity.pdbx_description
1 polymer ?
#
loop_
_entity_poly.entity_id
_entity_poly.type
_entity_poly.pdbx_seq_one_letter_code
_entity_poly.pdbx_strand_id
1 'polypeptide(L)'
;MILERIKKTFEFQRSKIQGPVPLWGVLNGIFILYPLVFLPFWGLGLGLEVLKNPSLYKFLVIAGIVTWILNLVFLLDLKRGILTSFGTYLMYLTGHVYTIVDFAAMSGDYSFIGLKLSLPLIYALVIIIVMSCLVDLDSKEIISEKAGKIMLNFVMGPIMILALCFILLGFFGYDFLMGWGISLFLMIFGQFLYATWFYIIYAYQHRNDVEETTPIRHIGVSSDMIQNKEFDRDRFRKEK
;
A
#
# COMPACT_ATOMS: atom_id res chain seq x y z
N MET A 1 16.93 12.02 21.25
CA MET A 1 16.18 10.96 21.96
C MET A 1 14.92 10.47 21.23
N ILE A 2 13.79 11.20 21.16
CA ILE A 2 12.56 10.67 20.50
C ILE A 2 12.74 10.49 18.98
N LEU A 3 13.34 11.47 18.30
CA LEU A 3 13.58 11.38 16.85
C LEU A 3 14.49 10.20 16.46
N GLU A 4 15.50 9.90 17.27
CA GLU A 4 16.39 8.75 17.07
C GLU A 4 15.64 7.43 17.23
N ARG A 5 14.74 7.34 18.22
CA ARG A 5 13.88 6.17 18.42
C ARG A 5 12.91 5.97 17.25
N ILE A 6 12.34 7.05 16.70
CA ILE A 6 11.51 6.99 15.48
C ILE A 6 12.33 6.50 14.30
N LYS A 7 13.52 7.07 14.08
CA LYS A 7 14.42 6.65 13.00
C LYS A 7 14.75 5.15 13.09
N LYS A 8 15.13 4.68 14.29
CA LYS A 8 15.43 3.28 14.53
C LYS A 8 14.22 2.36 14.35
N THR A 9 13.02 2.82 14.70
CA THR A 9 11.75 2.11 14.39
C THR A 9 11.56 1.93 12.89
N PHE A 10 11.74 3.00 12.12
CA PHE A 10 11.60 2.95 10.66
C PHE A 10 12.69 2.10 9.99
N GLU A 11 13.93 2.14 10.48
CA GLU A 11 15.00 1.26 9.99
C GLU A 11 14.65 -0.21 10.21
N PHE A 12 14.09 -0.57 11.37
CA PHE A 12 13.65 -1.92 11.65
C PHE A 12 12.41 -2.34 10.85
N GLN A 13 11.43 -1.46 10.68
CA GLN A 13 10.26 -1.77 9.84
C GLN A 13 10.68 -1.96 8.38
N ARG A 14 11.62 -1.15 7.89
CA ARG A 14 12.19 -1.27 6.55
C ARG A 14 13.02 -2.55 6.39
N SER A 15 13.80 -2.96 7.39
CA SER A 15 14.61 -4.18 7.29
C SER A 15 13.78 -5.47 7.18
N LYS A 16 12.51 -5.43 7.58
CA LYS A 16 11.56 -6.54 7.41
C LYS A 16 11.02 -6.67 5.98
N ILE A 17 11.18 -5.66 5.15
CA ILE A 17 10.68 -5.67 3.78
C ILE A 17 11.74 -6.25 2.85
N GLN A 18 11.36 -7.32 2.16
CA GLN A 18 12.25 -8.10 1.28
C GLN A 18 11.84 -8.03 -0.20
N GLY A 19 10.91 -7.13 -0.55
CA GLY A 19 10.36 -7.04 -1.90
C GLY A 19 9.39 -5.87 -2.07
N PRO A 20 8.96 -5.58 -3.31
CA PRO A 20 7.84 -4.68 -3.57
C PRO A 20 6.52 -5.26 -3.03
N VAL A 21 5.42 -4.50 -3.11
CA VAL A 21 4.11 -4.98 -2.66
C VAL A 21 3.77 -6.32 -3.33
N PRO A 22 3.30 -7.34 -2.56
CA PRO A 22 2.97 -8.65 -3.11
C PRO A 22 1.90 -8.58 -4.20
N LEU A 23 2.16 -9.23 -5.36
CA LEU A 23 1.25 -9.23 -6.52
C LEU A 23 -0.17 -9.67 -6.15
N TRP A 24 -0.32 -10.69 -5.30
CA TRP A 24 -1.64 -11.13 -4.85
C TRP A 24 -2.41 -10.01 -4.17
N GLY A 25 -1.76 -9.22 -3.31
CA GLY A 25 -2.38 -8.06 -2.66
C GLY A 25 -2.81 -6.99 -3.68
N VAL A 26 -1.97 -6.74 -4.68
CA VAL A 26 -2.26 -5.80 -5.78
C VAL A 26 -3.49 -6.24 -6.57
N LEU A 27 -3.54 -7.51 -7.00
CA LEU A 27 -4.67 -8.05 -7.77
C LEU A 27 -5.97 -8.03 -6.97
N ASN A 28 -5.92 -8.41 -5.68
CA ASN A 28 -7.09 -8.31 -4.80
C ASN A 28 -7.55 -6.86 -4.63
N GLY A 29 -6.61 -5.93 -4.48
CA GLY A 29 -6.91 -4.50 -4.47
C GLY A 29 -7.67 -4.08 -5.72
N ILE A 30 -7.11 -4.36 -6.90
CA ILE A 30 -7.61 -3.91 -8.20
C ILE A 30 -8.97 -4.52 -8.57
N PHE A 31 -9.13 -5.82 -8.38
CA PHE A 31 -10.28 -6.55 -8.93
C PHE A 31 -11.38 -6.82 -7.91
N ILE A 32 -11.10 -6.71 -6.60
CA ILE A 32 -12.05 -7.08 -5.55
C ILE A 32 -12.30 -5.91 -4.60
N LEU A 33 -11.28 -5.48 -3.85
CA LEU A 33 -11.47 -4.54 -2.74
C LEU A 33 -11.83 -3.14 -3.22
N TYR A 34 -11.14 -2.63 -4.25
CA TYR A 34 -11.40 -1.29 -4.75
C TYR A 34 -12.73 -1.16 -5.48
N PRO A 35 -13.12 -2.07 -6.39
CA PRO A 35 -14.43 -2.00 -7.03
C PRO A 35 -15.57 -2.12 -6.02
N LEU A 36 -15.39 -2.95 -4.98
CA LEU A 36 -16.39 -3.15 -3.92
C LEU A 36 -16.79 -1.84 -3.23
N VAL A 37 -15.85 -0.92 -3.07
CA VAL A 37 -16.07 0.37 -2.37
C VAL A 37 -16.19 1.55 -3.33
N PHE A 38 -15.63 1.46 -4.53
CA PHE A 38 -15.73 2.54 -5.51
C PHE A 38 -17.05 2.52 -6.28
N LEU A 39 -17.59 1.32 -6.60
CA LEU A 39 -18.82 1.20 -7.35
C LEU A 39 -20.07 1.65 -6.57
N PRO A 40 -20.23 1.41 -5.26
CA PRO A 40 -21.33 2.00 -4.51
C PRO A 40 -21.21 3.53 -4.43
N PHE A 41 -20.02 4.05 -4.13
CA PHE A 41 -19.74 5.49 -4.13
C PHE A 41 -20.13 6.17 -5.46
N TRP A 42 -19.69 5.61 -6.59
CA TRP A 42 -19.93 6.17 -7.92
C TRP A 42 -21.30 5.78 -8.50
N GLY A 43 -21.62 4.50 -8.56
CA GLY A 43 -22.77 3.94 -9.27
C GLY A 43 -24.09 4.04 -8.51
N LEU A 44 -24.07 3.98 -7.18
CA LEU A 44 -25.27 4.15 -6.35
C LEU A 44 -25.45 5.60 -5.85
N GLY A 45 -24.48 6.48 -6.10
CA GLY A 45 -24.57 7.89 -5.72
C GLY A 45 -24.41 8.15 -4.21
N LEU A 46 -24.02 7.15 -3.42
CA LEU A 46 -23.85 7.25 -1.96
C LEU A 46 -22.90 8.40 -1.57
N GLY A 47 -21.85 8.60 -2.37
CA GLY A 47 -20.91 9.70 -2.17
C GLY A 47 -21.57 11.08 -2.22
N LEU A 48 -22.57 11.27 -3.07
CA LEU A 48 -23.25 12.55 -3.23
C LEU A 48 -24.16 12.87 -2.04
N GLU A 49 -24.81 11.85 -1.45
CA GLU A 49 -25.69 11.99 -0.29
C GLU A 49 -24.96 12.54 0.94
N VAL A 50 -23.74 12.05 1.16
CA VAL A 50 -22.89 12.45 2.30
C VAL A 50 -22.19 13.78 2.03
N LEU A 51 -21.56 13.92 0.86
CA LEU A 51 -20.70 15.09 0.57
C LEU A 51 -21.52 16.35 0.34
N LYS A 52 -22.76 16.24 -0.14
CA LYS A 52 -23.66 17.36 -0.48
C LYS A 52 -23.00 18.43 -1.36
N ASN A 53 -21.98 18.03 -2.12
CA ASN A 53 -21.18 18.90 -2.96
C ASN A 53 -20.92 18.18 -4.30
N PRO A 54 -21.69 18.50 -5.36
CA PRO A 54 -21.57 17.85 -6.65
C PRO A 54 -20.18 17.98 -7.29
N SER A 55 -19.50 19.11 -7.09
CA SER A 55 -18.16 19.35 -7.63
C SER A 55 -17.12 18.47 -6.96
N LEU A 56 -17.15 18.38 -5.62
CA LEU A 56 -16.25 17.50 -4.86
C LEU A 56 -16.52 16.03 -5.19
N TYR A 57 -17.79 15.63 -5.24
CA TYR A 57 -18.19 14.28 -5.64
C TYR A 57 -17.65 13.92 -7.03
N LYS A 58 -17.86 14.78 -8.03
CA LYS A 58 -17.36 14.57 -9.39
C LYS A 58 -15.84 14.49 -9.43
N PHE A 59 -15.14 15.33 -8.69
CA PHE A 59 -13.68 15.27 -8.57
C PHE A 59 -13.22 13.91 -8.01
N LEU A 60 -13.85 13.43 -6.93
CA LEU A 60 -13.52 12.16 -6.29
C LEU A 60 -13.84 10.95 -7.17
N VAL A 61 -14.92 11.00 -7.97
CA VAL A 61 -15.24 9.98 -8.97
C VAL A 61 -14.16 9.93 -10.05
N ILE A 62 -13.78 11.08 -10.61
CA ILE A 62 -12.72 11.16 -11.63
C ILE A 62 -11.40 10.64 -11.06
N ALA A 63 -11.03 11.07 -9.85
CA ALA A 63 -9.83 10.59 -9.17
C ALA A 63 -9.85 9.07 -8.96
N GLY A 64 -11.01 8.49 -8.65
CA GLY A 64 -11.17 7.05 -8.48
C GLY A 64 -11.02 6.27 -9.78
N ILE A 65 -11.67 6.73 -10.86
CA ILE A 65 -11.52 6.13 -12.21
C ILE A 65 -10.06 6.18 -12.65
N VAL A 66 -9.41 7.34 -12.52
CA VAL A 66 -8.00 7.51 -12.90
C VAL A 66 -7.10 6.61 -12.06
N THR A 67 -7.32 6.55 -10.75
CA THR A 67 -6.56 5.66 -9.85
C THR A 67 -6.69 4.21 -10.27
N TRP A 68 -7.90 3.77 -10.60
CA TRP A 68 -8.15 2.38 -11.00
C TRP A 68 -7.48 2.04 -12.34
N ILE A 69 -7.63 2.89 -13.36
CA ILE A 69 -7.02 2.70 -14.68
C ILE A 69 -5.49 2.73 -14.59
N LEU A 70 -4.92 3.69 -13.85
CA LEU A 70 -3.48 3.76 -13.65
C LEU A 70 -2.94 2.49 -12.99
N ASN A 71 -3.66 1.95 -12.01
CA ASN A 71 -3.25 0.71 -11.35
C ASN A 71 -3.25 -0.50 -12.29
N LEU A 72 -4.20 -0.57 -13.24
CA LEU A 72 -4.16 -1.58 -14.30
C LEU A 72 -2.91 -1.44 -15.17
N VAL A 73 -2.51 -0.21 -15.51
CA VAL A 73 -1.27 0.04 -16.27
C VAL A 73 -0.02 -0.27 -15.43
N PHE A 74 -0.04 0.04 -14.14
CA PHE A 74 1.07 -0.20 -13.23
C PHE A 74 1.35 -1.68 -13.00
N LEU A 75 0.38 -2.58 -13.27
CA LEU A 75 0.63 -4.02 -13.36
C LEU A 75 1.64 -4.40 -14.46
N LEU A 76 2.07 -3.49 -15.33
CA LEU A 76 3.18 -3.74 -16.25
C LEU A 76 4.56 -3.57 -15.58
N ASP A 77 4.62 -2.90 -14.43
CA ASP A 77 5.85 -2.64 -13.66
C ASP A 77 6.14 -3.73 -12.62
N LEU A 78 5.68 -4.97 -12.80
CA LEU A 78 5.84 -6.04 -11.79
C LEU A 78 7.29 -6.34 -11.44
N LYS A 79 8.19 -6.16 -12.40
CA LYS A 79 9.62 -6.42 -12.21
C LYS A 79 10.28 -5.43 -11.26
N ARG A 80 10.00 -4.12 -11.39
CA ARG A 80 10.59 -3.08 -10.53
C ARG A 80 9.72 -2.82 -9.31
N GLY A 81 8.41 -2.94 -9.47
CA GLY A 81 7.40 -2.86 -8.43
C GLY A 81 7.20 -1.46 -7.85
N ILE A 82 7.79 -0.41 -8.44
CA ILE A 82 7.71 0.95 -7.93
C ILE A 82 6.31 1.50 -8.20
N LEU A 83 5.89 1.45 -9.47
CA LEU A 83 4.58 1.95 -9.88
C LEU A 83 3.47 1.08 -9.30
N THR A 84 3.66 -0.23 -9.22
CA THR A 84 2.70 -1.14 -8.60
C THR A 84 2.50 -0.83 -7.11
N SER A 85 3.60 -0.57 -6.38
CA SER A 85 3.53 -0.19 -4.96
C SER A 85 2.90 1.19 -4.77
N PHE A 86 3.23 2.15 -5.64
CA PHE A 86 2.64 3.48 -5.61
C PHE A 86 1.14 3.46 -5.94
N GLY A 87 0.75 2.67 -6.94
CA GLY A 87 -0.64 2.44 -7.28
C GLY A 87 -1.43 1.87 -6.11
N THR A 88 -0.88 0.85 -5.44
CA THR A 88 -1.49 0.26 -4.23
C THR A 88 -1.72 1.30 -3.16
N TYR A 89 -0.77 2.22 -2.95
CA TYR A 89 -0.92 3.33 -2.01
C TYR A 89 -2.10 4.24 -2.38
N LEU A 90 -2.22 4.64 -3.65
CA LEU A 90 -3.33 5.47 -4.13
C LEU A 90 -4.69 4.77 -3.97
N MET A 91 -4.76 3.48 -4.29
CA MET A 91 -5.98 2.69 -4.13
C MET A 91 -6.37 2.57 -2.67
N TYR A 92 -5.40 2.34 -1.79
CA TYR A 92 -5.64 2.29 -0.36
C TYR A 92 -6.18 3.65 0.13
N LEU A 93 -5.52 4.76 -0.22
CA LEU A 93 -5.92 6.10 0.21
C LEU A 93 -7.34 6.45 -0.25
N THR A 94 -7.63 6.29 -1.55
CA THR A 94 -8.94 6.62 -2.12
C THR A 94 -10.02 5.63 -1.67
N GLY A 95 -9.70 4.33 -1.59
CA GLY A 95 -10.61 3.30 -1.08
C GLY A 95 -11.02 3.52 0.37
N HIS A 96 -10.14 4.07 1.23
CA HIS A 96 -10.51 4.45 2.60
C HIS A 96 -11.55 5.56 2.63
N VAL A 97 -11.38 6.57 1.77
CA VAL A 97 -12.35 7.66 1.64
C VAL A 97 -13.71 7.11 1.20
N TYR A 98 -13.73 6.27 0.15
CA TYR A 98 -14.98 5.72 -0.37
C TYR A 98 -15.69 4.84 0.65
N THR A 99 -14.96 3.93 1.30
CA THR A 99 -15.56 3.05 2.33
C THR A 99 -16.22 3.86 3.45
N ILE A 100 -15.53 4.86 4.00
CA ILE A 100 -16.08 5.67 5.10
C ILE A 100 -17.31 6.44 4.65
N VAL A 101 -17.27 7.00 3.44
CA VAL A 101 -18.40 7.77 2.90
C VAL A 101 -19.59 6.86 2.61
N ASP A 102 -19.39 5.72 1.96
CA ASP A 102 -20.47 4.79 1.62
C ASP A 102 -21.16 4.24 2.86
N PHE A 103 -20.38 3.83 3.87
CA PHE A 103 -20.97 3.36 5.12
C PHE A 103 -21.64 4.48 5.91
N ALA A 104 -21.18 5.74 5.81
CA ALA A 104 -21.89 6.88 6.38
C ALA A 104 -23.24 7.12 5.69
N ALA A 105 -23.31 6.97 4.36
CA ALA A 105 -24.57 7.04 3.61
C ALA A 105 -25.53 5.91 4.04
N MET A 106 -25.05 4.67 4.02
CA MET A 106 -25.84 3.48 4.34
C MET A 106 -26.36 3.47 5.79
N SER A 107 -25.61 4.04 6.73
CA SER A 107 -26.01 4.15 8.14
C SER A 107 -26.80 5.41 8.48
N GLY A 108 -26.86 6.39 7.57
CA GLY A 108 -27.33 7.74 7.87
C GLY A 108 -26.44 8.51 8.86
N ASP A 109 -25.26 7.99 9.22
CA ASP A 109 -24.35 8.61 10.18
C ASP A 109 -23.34 9.54 9.51
N TYR A 110 -23.80 10.76 9.24
CA TYR A 110 -22.98 11.86 8.72
C TYR A 110 -22.17 12.58 9.80
N SER A 111 -22.25 12.14 11.07
CA SER A 111 -21.58 12.80 12.17
C SER A 111 -20.05 12.67 12.02
N PHE A 112 -19.34 13.78 12.27
CA PHE A 112 -17.88 13.82 12.34
C PHE A 112 -17.15 13.14 11.18
N ILE A 113 -17.66 13.27 9.94
CA ILE A 113 -17.06 12.60 8.77
C ILE A 113 -15.58 12.92 8.58
N GLY A 114 -15.16 14.17 8.84
CA GLY A 114 -13.75 14.56 8.80
C GLY A 114 -12.90 13.85 9.86
N LEU A 115 -13.45 13.61 11.05
CA LEU A 115 -12.76 12.83 12.09
C LEU A 115 -12.63 11.37 11.63
N LYS A 116 -13.71 10.76 11.17
CA LYS A 116 -13.70 9.37 10.67
C LYS A 116 -12.66 9.17 9.56
N LEU A 117 -12.60 10.10 8.60
CA LEU A 117 -11.60 10.09 7.52
C LEU A 117 -10.16 10.27 8.02
N SER A 118 -9.95 11.00 9.13
CA SER A 118 -8.62 11.23 9.71
C SER A 118 -8.19 10.15 10.72
N LEU A 119 -9.10 9.31 11.21
CA LEU A 119 -8.79 8.25 12.17
C LEU A 119 -7.63 7.35 11.72
N PRO A 120 -7.58 6.80 10.47
CA PRO A 120 -6.44 6.01 10.03
C PRO A 120 -5.10 6.75 10.12
N LEU A 121 -5.07 8.05 9.82
CA LEU A 121 -3.86 8.88 9.93
C LEU A 121 -3.46 9.12 11.39
N ILE A 122 -4.43 9.46 12.24
CA ILE A 122 -4.21 9.64 13.68
C ILE A 122 -3.64 8.35 14.28
N TYR A 123 -4.22 7.22 13.90
CA TYR A 123 -3.80 5.91 14.38
C TYR A 123 -2.41 5.52 13.92
N ALA A 124 -2.09 5.77 12.65
CA ALA A 124 -0.74 5.58 12.11
C ALA A 124 0.29 6.34 12.96
N LEU A 125 0.02 7.61 13.28
CA LEU A 125 0.90 8.42 14.13
C LEU A 125 1.02 7.87 15.56
N VAL A 126 -0.10 7.50 16.19
CA VAL A 126 -0.10 6.90 17.53
C VAL A 126 0.75 5.64 17.56
N ILE A 127 0.59 4.74 16.58
CA ILE A 127 1.37 3.50 16.50
C ILE A 127 2.85 3.77 16.31
N ILE A 128 3.23 4.74 15.47
CA ILE A 128 4.63 5.11 15.29
C ILE A 128 5.22 5.62 16.62
N ILE A 129 4.51 6.49 17.33
CA ILE A 129 4.96 7.03 18.63
C ILE A 129 5.11 5.90 19.65
N VAL A 130 4.08 5.06 19.80
CA VAL A 130 4.08 3.95 20.76
C VAL A 130 5.22 2.97 20.45
N MET A 131 5.38 2.55 19.19
CA MET A 131 6.49 1.70 18.77
C MET A 131 7.85 2.35 19.03
N SER A 132 7.97 3.67 18.86
CA SER A 132 9.23 4.38 19.09
C SER A 132 9.60 4.49 20.56
N CYS A 133 8.62 4.73 21.46
CA CYS A 133 8.86 4.73 22.90
C CYS A 133 9.41 3.40 23.42
N LEU A 134 9.14 2.35 22.66
CA LEU A 134 9.46 0.96 22.96
C LEU A 134 10.81 0.51 22.40
N VAL A 135 11.41 1.29 21.49
CA VAL A 135 12.76 1.02 20.97
C VAL A 135 13.80 1.28 22.03
N ASP A 136 14.56 0.28 22.40
CA ASP A 136 15.86 0.47 23.05
C ASP A 136 16.90 0.94 22.01
N LEU A 137 17.60 2.04 22.29
CA LEU A 137 18.57 2.66 21.38
C LEU A 137 19.89 1.88 21.33
N ASP A 138 20.22 1.13 22.39
CA ASP A 138 21.51 0.44 22.53
C ASP A 138 21.47 -1.03 22.09
N SER A 139 20.27 -1.60 21.93
CA SER A 139 20.06 -3.00 21.53
C SER A 139 20.02 -3.19 20.00
N LYS A 140 20.35 -4.38 19.50
CA LYS A 140 20.05 -4.76 18.10
C LYS A 140 18.56 -5.08 17.88
N GLU A 141 17.84 -5.41 18.94
CA GLU A 141 16.42 -5.77 18.91
C GLU A 141 15.58 -4.70 19.61
N ILE A 142 14.58 -4.16 18.91
CA ILE A 142 13.69 -3.11 19.42
C ILE A 142 13.04 -3.52 20.75
N ILE A 143 12.42 -4.73 20.76
CA ILE A 143 11.80 -5.45 21.86
C ILE A 143 11.76 -6.92 21.44
N SER A 144 11.78 -7.88 22.37
CA SER A 144 11.41 -9.27 22.05
C SER A 144 10.10 -9.34 21.26
N GLU A 145 10.05 -10.15 20.20
CA GLU A 145 8.88 -10.26 19.32
C GLU A 145 7.58 -10.52 20.10
N LYS A 146 7.68 -11.27 21.21
CA LYS A 146 6.58 -11.57 22.13
C LYS A 146 6.00 -10.31 22.79
N ALA A 147 6.84 -9.43 23.34
CA ALA A 147 6.36 -8.22 23.98
C ALA A 147 5.85 -7.18 22.96
N GLY A 148 6.43 -7.13 21.76
CA GLY A 148 5.90 -6.34 20.65
C GLY A 148 4.48 -6.77 20.24
N LYS A 149 4.22 -8.10 20.14
CA LYS A 149 2.89 -8.65 19.85
C LYS A 149 1.88 -8.36 20.96
N ILE A 150 2.25 -8.56 22.23
CA ILE A 150 1.38 -8.28 23.38
C ILE A 150 0.96 -6.81 23.40
N MET A 151 1.92 -5.92 23.15
CA MET A 151 1.68 -4.49 23.12
C MET A 151 0.78 -4.06 21.95
N LEU A 152 1.02 -4.61 20.75
CA LEU A 152 0.14 -4.38 19.61
C LEU A 152 -1.29 -4.88 19.89
N ASN A 153 -1.44 -6.04 20.54
CA ASN A 153 -2.74 -6.57 20.96
C ASN A 153 -3.41 -5.68 22.03
N PHE A 154 -2.65 -5.07 22.93
CA PHE A 154 -3.19 -4.16 23.94
C PHE A 154 -3.70 -2.85 23.33
N VAL A 155 -3.00 -2.33 22.32
CA VAL A 155 -3.39 -1.09 21.63
C VAL A 155 -4.51 -1.32 20.61
N MET A 156 -4.47 -2.43 19.87
CA MET A 156 -5.45 -2.77 18.83
C MET A 156 -6.70 -3.45 19.38
N GLY A 157 -6.54 -4.35 20.35
CA GLY A 157 -7.58 -5.27 20.83
C GLY A 157 -8.84 -4.56 21.31
N PRO A 158 -8.76 -3.58 22.23
CA PRO A 158 -9.93 -2.86 22.70
C PRO A 158 -10.68 -2.14 21.58
N ILE A 159 -9.95 -1.52 20.64
CA ILE A 159 -10.52 -0.81 19.49
C ILE A 159 -11.25 -1.79 18.58
N MET A 160 -10.65 -2.94 18.30
CA MET A 160 -11.24 -3.97 17.45
C MET A 160 -12.47 -4.60 18.07
N ILE A 161 -12.45 -4.90 19.37
CA ILE A 161 -13.61 -5.42 20.09
C ILE A 161 -14.75 -4.41 20.00
N LEU A 162 -14.47 -3.12 20.28
CA LEU A 162 -15.48 -2.07 20.21
C LEU A 162 -16.04 -1.90 18.78
N ALA A 163 -15.16 -1.88 17.78
CA ALA A 163 -15.54 -1.79 16.38
C ALA A 163 -16.49 -2.93 15.98
N LEU A 164 -16.15 -4.16 16.34
CA LEU A 164 -16.98 -5.34 16.07
C LEU A 164 -18.32 -5.27 16.81
N CYS A 165 -18.34 -4.86 18.08
CA CYS A 165 -19.59 -4.66 18.82
C CYS A 165 -20.51 -3.63 18.13
N PHE A 166 -19.95 -2.52 17.67
CA PHE A 166 -20.71 -1.47 16.97
C PHE A 166 -21.25 -1.94 15.62
N ILE A 167 -20.44 -2.65 14.84
CA ILE A 167 -20.87 -3.26 13.58
C ILE A 167 -22.00 -4.27 13.82
N LEU A 168 -21.86 -5.14 14.83
CA LEU A 168 -22.88 -6.13 15.18
C LEU A 168 -24.19 -5.47 15.60
N LEU A 169 -24.15 -4.41 16.42
CA LEU A 169 -25.35 -3.66 16.79
C LEU A 169 -26.00 -2.98 15.57
N GLY A 170 -25.19 -2.53 14.60
CA GLY A 170 -25.67 -2.06 13.31
C GLY A 170 -26.59 -3.07 12.62
N PHE A 171 -26.20 -4.35 12.58
CA PHE A 171 -27.05 -5.41 12.01
C PHE A 171 -28.37 -5.64 12.78
N PHE A 172 -28.46 -5.22 14.04
CA PHE A 172 -29.68 -5.28 14.85
C PHE A 172 -30.51 -3.99 14.82
N GLY A 173 -30.26 -3.09 13.86
CA GLY A 173 -31.03 -1.86 13.64
C GLY A 173 -30.48 -0.62 14.35
N TYR A 174 -29.29 -0.70 14.96
CA TYR A 174 -28.58 0.48 15.47
C TYR A 174 -27.66 1.05 14.38
N ASP A 175 -28.23 1.45 13.25
CA ASP A 175 -27.50 1.84 12.04
C ASP A 175 -26.44 2.92 12.30
N PHE A 176 -26.73 3.89 13.17
CA PHE A 176 -25.77 4.92 13.58
C PHE A 176 -24.44 4.34 14.12
N LEU A 177 -24.49 3.24 14.87
CA LEU A 177 -23.28 2.60 15.39
C LEU A 177 -22.47 1.91 14.28
N MET A 178 -23.10 1.51 13.18
CA MET A 178 -22.41 0.87 12.06
C MET A 178 -21.36 1.80 11.43
N GLY A 179 -21.68 3.08 11.22
CA GLY A 179 -20.74 4.06 10.69
C GLY A 179 -19.50 4.24 11.57
N TRP A 180 -19.68 4.32 12.90
CA TRP A 180 -18.58 4.35 13.86
C TRP A 180 -17.80 3.05 13.94
N GLY A 181 -18.49 1.91 13.93
CA GLY A 181 -17.86 0.60 13.98
C GLY A 181 -16.95 0.36 12.78
N ILE A 182 -17.41 0.69 11.56
CA ILE A 182 -16.59 0.62 10.34
C ILE A 182 -15.42 1.60 10.41
N SER A 183 -15.62 2.82 10.90
CA SER A 183 -14.54 3.81 11.02
C SER A 183 -13.44 3.35 11.98
N LEU A 184 -13.80 2.77 13.13
CA LEU A 184 -12.85 2.20 14.09
C LEU A 184 -12.14 0.95 13.52
N PHE A 185 -12.87 0.12 12.78
CA PHE A 185 -12.30 -1.03 12.09
C PHE A 185 -11.30 -0.59 11.00
N LEU A 186 -11.61 0.43 10.21
CA LEU A 186 -10.70 0.92 9.16
C LEU A 186 -9.48 1.63 9.74
N MET A 187 -9.62 2.25 10.90
CA MET A 187 -8.53 2.95 11.57
C MET A 187 -7.30 2.05 11.80
N ILE A 188 -7.49 0.78 12.16
CA ILE A 188 -6.37 -0.16 12.38
C ILE A 188 -5.57 -0.44 11.11
N PHE A 189 -6.18 -0.26 9.94
CA PHE A 189 -5.47 -0.35 8.67
C PHE A 189 -4.57 0.86 8.43
N GLY A 190 -4.68 1.94 9.21
CA GLY A 190 -3.84 3.14 9.07
C GLY A 190 -2.34 2.87 9.04
N GLN A 191 -1.87 1.77 9.64
CA GLN A 191 -0.49 1.31 9.50
C GLN A 191 -0.03 1.08 8.05
N PHE A 192 -0.94 0.68 7.16
CA PHE A 192 -0.67 0.49 5.74
C PHE A 192 -0.41 1.81 5.00
N LEU A 193 -0.85 2.96 5.56
CA LEU A 193 -0.52 4.28 4.99
C LEU A 193 0.99 4.51 4.98
N TYR A 194 1.69 4.21 6.08
CA TYR A 194 3.13 4.38 6.15
C TYR A 194 3.88 3.12 5.70
N ALA A 195 3.35 1.91 5.92
CA ALA A 195 4.03 0.69 5.53
C ALA A 195 4.22 0.60 4.01
N THR A 196 3.23 1.04 3.22
CA THR A 196 3.31 1.05 1.75
C THR A 196 4.46 1.93 1.25
N TRP A 197 4.79 3.02 1.95
CA TRP A 197 5.95 3.85 1.62
C TRP A 197 7.27 3.09 1.73
N PHE A 198 7.42 2.18 2.70
CA PHE A 198 8.62 1.35 2.78
C PHE A 198 8.73 0.39 1.60
N TYR A 199 7.62 -0.17 1.10
CA TYR A 199 7.63 -0.97 -0.14
C TYR A 199 8.03 -0.14 -1.37
N ILE A 200 7.51 1.08 -1.49
CA ILE A 200 7.87 2.01 -2.58
C ILE A 200 9.37 2.36 -2.52
N ILE A 201 9.87 2.70 -1.34
CA ILE A 201 11.29 3.04 -1.12
C ILE A 201 12.18 1.83 -1.42
N TYR A 202 11.78 0.64 -0.97
CA TYR A 202 12.50 -0.60 -1.26
C TYR A 202 12.59 -0.83 -2.77
N ALA A 203 11.45 -0.80 -3.48
CA ALA A 203 11.38 -0.97 -4.93
C ALA A 203 12.24 0.07 -5.68
N TYR A 204 12.21 1.32 -5.22
CA TYR A 204 13.00 2.40 -5.82
C TYR A 204 14.52 2.19 -5.64
N GLN A 205 14.94 1.72 -4.48
CA GLN A 205 16.35 1.46 -4.18
C GLN A 205 16.92 0.30 -5.01
N HIS A 206 16.14 -0.77 -5.16
CA HIS A 206 16.55 -1.99 -5.86
C HIS A 206 16.17 -1.98 -7.35
N ARG A 207 15.80 -0.82 -7.90
CA ARG A 207 15.30 -0.68 -9.28
C ARG A 207 16.31 -1.12 -10.35
N ASN A 208 17.60 -1.08 -10.02
CA ASN A 208 18.70 -1.46 -10.89
C ASN A 208 19.22 -2.88 -10.60
N ASP A 209 18.80 -3.49 -9.48
CA ASP A 209 19.23 -4.83 -9.07
C ASP A 209 18.42 -5.92 -9.80
N VAL A 210 17.31 -5.53 -10.41
CA VAL A 210 16.58 -6.37 -11.35
C VAL A 210 17.44 -6.47 -12.61
N GLU A 211 18.05 -7.63 -12.85
CA GLU A 211 18.80 -7.89 -14.08
C GLU A 211 17.99 -7.37 -15.27
N GLU A 212 18.60 -6.44 -16.00
CA GLU A 212 18.07 -5.95 -17.26
C GLU A 212 18.12 -7.13 -18.23
N THR A 213 17.08 -7.98 -18.22
CA THR A 213 16.86 -8.94 -19.29
C THR A 213 16.43 -8.13 -20.51
N THR A 214 17.38 -7.42 -21.10
CA THR A 214 17.30 -6.97 -22.48
C THR A 214 16.95 -8.20 -23.30
N PRO A 215 15.90 -8.16 -24.17
CA PRO A 215 15.53 -9.33 -24.98
C PRO A 215 16.60 -9.70 -26.01
N ILE A 216 17.65 -8.90 -26.12
CA ILE A 216 18.76 -9.10 -27.03
C ILE A 216 20.03 -9.05 -26.19
N ARG A 217 20.45 -10.23 -25.70
CA ARG A 217 21.88 -10.45 -25.51
C ARG A 217 22.52 -10.20 -26.87
N HIS A 218 23.01 -8.98 -27.11
CA HIS A 218 24.18 -8.87 -27.95
C HIS A 218 25.22 -9.69 -27.20
N ILE A 219 25.47 -10.89 -27.71
CA ILE A 219 26.64 -11.67 -27.33
C ILE A 219 27.79 -10.68 -27.48
N GLY A 220 28.29 -10.19 -26.35
CA GLY A 220 29.51 -9.42 -26.27
C GLY A 220 30.62 -10.39 -26.61
N VAL A 221 30.77 -10.72 -27.89
CA VAL A 221 31.97 -11.35 -28.40
C VAL A 221 33.06 -10.34 -28.09
N SER A 222 33.96 -10.68 -27.17
CA SER A 222 35.09 -9.81 -26.89
C SER A 222 35.84 -9.57 -28.20
N SER A 223 36.22 -8.33 -28.46
CA SER A 223 37.12 -7.94 -29.55
C SER A 223 38.36 -8.86 -29.58
N ASP A 224 38.80 -9.30 -28.41
CA ASP A 224 39.96 -10.17 -28.22
C ASP A 224 39.77 -11.59 -28.77
N MET A 225 38.53 -12.11 -28.83
CA MET A 225 38.24 -13.40 -29.46
C MET A 225 38.22 -13.36 -30.99
N ILE A 226 38.06 -12.16 -31.59
CA ILE A 226 38.08 -11.97 -33.04
C ILE A 226 39.51 -11.69 -33.53
N GLN A 227 40.37 -11.08 -32.70
CA GLN A 227 41.73 -10.71 -33.13
C GLN A 227 42.77 -11.84 -33.01
N ASN A 228 42.50 -12.92 -32.26
CA ASN A 228 43.47 -14.00 -32.02
C ASN A 228 43.26 -15.29 -32.82
N LYS A 229 42.37 -15.29 -33.83
CA LYS A 229 42.40 -16.32 -34.87
C LYS A 229 43.03 -15.72 -36.11
N GLU A 230 44.33 -15.98 -36.26
CA GLU A 230 45.05 -15.89 -37.52
C GLU A 230 44.21 -16.62 -38.58
N PHE A 231 43.50 -15.82 -39.37
CA PHE A 231 42.58 -16.30 -40.38
C PHE A 231 43.46 -16.80 -41.53
N ASP A 232 43.69 -18.12 -41.58
CA ASP A 232 44.47 -18.79 -42.63
C ASP A 232 43.78 -18.61 -43.98
N ARG A 233 44.11 -17.48 -44.62
CA ARG A 233 43.56 -16.99 -45.88
C ARG A 233 44.04 -17.79 -47.07
N ASP A 234 45.07 -18.62 -46.90
CA ASP A 234 45.75 -19.34 -47.98
C ASP A 234 45.13 -20.72 -48.26
N ARG A 235 44.28 -21.24 -47.35
CA ARG A 235 43.54 -22.50 -47.59
C ARG A 235 42.49 -22.42 -48.72
N PHE A 236 42.12 -21.21 -49.15
CA PHE A 236 41.09 -21.00 -50.20
C PHE A 236 41.65 -20.46 -51.52
N ARG A 237 42.98 -20.45 -51.71
CA ARG A 237 43.57 -20.09 -52.99
C ARG A 237 43.43 -21.28 -53.96
N LYS A 238 42.33 -21.30 -54.70
CA LYS A 238 42.11 -22.24 -55.81
C LYS A 238 43.28 -22.15 -56.80
N GLU A 239 43.95 -23.27 -57.03
CA GLU A 239 44.82 -23.44 -58.19
C GLU A 239 43.97 -23.37 -59.48
N LYS A 240 44.57 -22.81 -60.53
CA LYS A 240 43.98 -22.48 -61.82
C LYS A 240 43.63 -23.72 -62.65
#